data_AF-A0A1Y1ZAH2-F1
#
_entry.id   AF-A0A1Y1ZAH2-F1
#
_cell.length_a   1.000
_cell.length_b   1.000
_cell.length_c   1.000
_cell.angle_alpha   90.00
_cell.angle_beta   90.00
_cell.angle_gamma   90.00
#
_symmetry.space_group_name_H-M   'P 1'
#
loop_
_entity.id
_entity.type
_entity.pdbx_description
1 polymer ?
#
loop_
_entity_poly.entity_id
_entity_poly.type
_entity_poly.pdbx_seq_one_letter_code
_entity_poly.pdbx_strand_id
1 'polypeptide(L)'
;MSIHFLTQVDTTPITSYGRCPIFWQTYPLIGLLILYLLALLIFAFFIHRGVRDVHHMRKEYLTTLGLGLTFTTLQIISSTTSWLEFTDPYLTPNFWLLVGLITIHIISVCYPLFYIRVKLRRESRLVATEQLQFDQILQTPFLFEEFKRFTADQFTVNYALFYERCRDLQILSRRLEDSTSEAKVAEFIPISKDSTLELNETAIVVDLDPEISEKVEPWMINELKGIYKAFIDQDAYMRIELNKNLQDEIRRKYENSEISLSWYDDALREVYHLLRKGSYPQYLGCRLRTRSCPSSTRLKRKNKFDK
;
A
#
# COMPACT_ATOMS: atom_id res chain seq x y z
N MET A 1 -5.43 -58.90 63.99
CA MET A 1 -4.33 -57.93 64.16
C MET A 1 -4.29 -57.09 62.89
N SER A 2 -5.08 -56.01 62.84
CA SER A 2 -5.26 -55.18 61.65
C SER A 2 -4.40 -53.93 61.78
N ILE A 3 -3.42 -53.78 60.89
CA ILE A 3 -2.55 -52.61 60.82
C ILE A 3 -3.23 -51.60 59.89
N HIS A 4 -3.86 -50.57 60.46
CA HIS A 4 -4.35 -49.42 59.70
C HIS A 4 -3.19 -48.46 59.44
N PHE A 5 -2.67 -48.45 58.22
CA PHE A 5 -1.81 -47.37 57.72
C PHE A 5 -2.69 -46.16 57.38
N LEU A 6 -2.84 -45.25 58.32
CA LEU A 6 -3.36 -43.91 58.06
C LEU A 6 -2.19 -43.05 57.57
N THR A 7 -1.93 -43.05 56.26
CA THR A 7 -1.16 -41.97 55.62
C THR A 7 -2.03 -40.72 55.60
N GLN A 8 -1.93 -39.93 56.68
CA GLN A 8 -2.43 -38.57 56.71
C GLN A 8 -1.58 -37.76 55.72
N VAL A 9 -2.06 -37.63 54.49
CA VAL A 9 -1.50 -36.65 53.54
C VAL A 9 -1.99 -35.30 54.05
N ASP A 10 -1.15 -34.62 54.83
CA ASP A 10 -1.39 -33.22 55.20
C ASP A 10 -1.34 -32.38 53.93
N THR A 11 -2.47 -32.26 53.25
CA THR A 11 -2.71 -31.24 52.22
C THR A 11 -3.00 -29.92 52.91
N THR A 12 -2.13 -29.46 53.80
CA THR A 12 -2.09 -28.03 54.07
C THR A 12 -1.59 -27.40 52.77
N PRO A 13 -2.40 -26.57 52.08
CA PRO A 13 -1.85 -25.81 50.97
C PRO A 13 -0.81 -24.91 51.63
N ILE A 14 0.46 -25.27 51.50
CA ILE A 14 1.56 -24.35 51.74
C ILE A 14 1.39 -23.31 50.65
N THR A 15 0.51 -22.34 50.90
CA THR A 15 0.53 -21.04 50.24
C THR A 15 1.80 -20.39 50.77
N SER A 16 2.95 -20.87 50.27
CA SER A 16 4.23 -20.20 50.40
C SER A 16 4.04 -18.88 49.67
N TYR A 17 3.60 -17.88 50.43
CA TYR A 17 3.70 -16.48 50.06
C TYR A 17 5.19 -16.21 49.83
N GLY A 18 5.67 -16.37 48.61
CA GLY A 18 7.04 -15.97 48.33
C GLY A 18 7.56 -16.39 46.98
N ARG A 19 7.71 -17.69 46.72
CA ARG A 19 8.54 -18.13 45.58
C ARG A 19 8.04 -19.48 45.10
N CYS A 20 7.44 -19.53 43.90
CA CYS A 20 7.38 -20.79 43.16
C CYS A 20 8.82 -21.07 42.72
N PRO A 21 9.53 -22.06 43.31
CA PRO A 21 10.86 -22.39 42.83
C PRO A 21 10.73 -22.80 41.37
N ILE A 22 11.55 -22.20 40.51
CA ILE A 22 11.71 -22.69 39.15
C ILE A 22 12.33 -24.06 39.29
N PHE A 23 11.49 -25.08 39.19
CA PHE A 23 11.89 -26.47 39.25
C PHE A 23 12.81 -26.79 38.06
N TRP A 24 13.77 -27.68 38.27
CA TRP A 24 14.76 -28.05 37.24
C TRP A 24 14.11 -28.55 35.94
N GLN A 25 12.89 -29.08 36.05
CA GLN A 25 12.02 -29.50 34.96
C GLN A 25 11.72 -28.38 33.95
N THR A 26 11.85 -27.11 34.33
CA THR A 26 11.57 -25.95 33.46
C THR A 26 12.75 -25.62 32.54
N TYR A 27 13.99 -25.95 32.91
CA TYR A 27 15.18 -25.59 32.12
C TYR A 27 15.22 -26.21 30.73
N PRO A 28 14.86 -27.49 30.51
CA PRO A 28 14.80 -28.05 29.15
C PRO A 28 13.83 -27.32 28.23
N LEU A 29 12.66 -26.92 28.75
CA LEU A 29 11.66 -26.16 27.99
C LEU A 29 12.20 -24.79 27.59
N ILE A 30 12.83 -24.09 28.54
CA ILE A 30 13.44 -22.78 28.28
C ILE A 30 14.61 -22.89 27.29
N GLY A 31 15.45 -23.92 27.43
CA GLY A 31 16.55 -24.18 26.49
C GLY A 31 16.05 -24.43 25.07
N LEU A 32 14.98 -25.22 24.92
CA LEU A 32 14.33 -25.45 23.63
C LEU A 32 13.74 -24.16 23.05
N LEU A 33 13.15 -23.30 23.88
CA LEU A 33 12.65 -21.99 23.47
C LEU A 33 13.78 -21.10 22.92
N ILE A 34 14.95 -21.06 23.56
CA ILE A 34 16.10 -20.29 23.06
C ILE A 34 16.59 -20.83 21.72
N LEU A 35 16.76 -22.15 21.60
CA LEU A 35 17.19 -22.77 20.36
C LEU A 35 16.20 -22.49 19.22
N TYR A 36 14.91 -22.54 19.51
CA TYR A 36 13.85 -22.18 18.58
C TYR A 36 13.95 -20.70 18.15
N LEU A 37 14.09 -19.76 19.08
CA LEU A 37 14.25 -18.34 18.77
C LEU A 37 15.50 -18.04 17.96
N LEU A 38 16.62 -18.71 18.26
CA LEU A 38 17.87 -18.58 17.50
C LEU A 38 17.72 -19.13 16.08
N ALA A 39 17.11 -20.30 15.92
CA ALA A 39 16.83 -20.89 14.62
C ALA A 39 15.92 -20.00 13.78
N LEU A 40 14.86 -19.44 14.38
CA LEU A 40 14.00 -18.46 13.73
C LEU A 40 14.76 -17.21 13.30
N LEU A 41 15.64 -16.66 14.16
CA LEU A 41 16.43 -15.48 13.83
C LEU A 41 17.36 -15.73 12.63
N ILE A 42 18.02 -16.88 12.61
CA ILE A 42 18.89 -17.30 11.50
C ILE A 42 18.06 -17.48 10.22
N PHE A 43 16.96 -18.23 10.30
CA PHE A 43 16.08 -18.49 9.16
C PHE A 43 15.48 -17.20 8.59
N ALA A 44 14.97 -16.32 9.45
CA ALA A 44 14.47 -15.00 9.10
C ALA A 44 15.54 -14.16 8.39
N PHE A 45 16.77 -14.15 8.93
CA PHE A 45 17.87 -13.42 8.33
C PHE A 45 18.18 -13.90 6.90
N PHE A 46 18.18 -15.22 6.67
CA PHE A 46 18.45 -15.80 5.36
C PHE A 46 17.30 -15.61 4.37
N ILE A 47 16.04 -15.85 4.76
CA ILE A 47 14.88 -15.65 3.88
C ILE A 47 14.80 -14.19 3.42
N HIS A 48 15.05 -13.25 4.31
CA HIS A 48 14.95 -11.84 3.97
C HIS A 48 16.23 -11.29 3.31
N ARG A 49 17.24 -12.12 3.05
CA ARG A 49 18.46 -11.73 2.36
C ARG A 49 18.18 -11.56 0.86
N GLY A 50 17.76 -10.36 0.47
CA GLY A 50 17.54 -9.99 -0.93
C GLY A 50 16.20 -9.31 -1.17
N VAL A 51 15.28 -9.42 -0.21
CA VAL A 51 14.01 -8.69 -0.25
C VAL A 51 14.28 -7.21 0.07
N ARG A 52 13.94 -6.32 -0.86
CA ARG A 52 13.91 -4.87 -0.60
C ARG A 52 12.67 -4.56 0.20
N ASP A 53 12.88 -4.27 1.47
CA ASP A 53 11.81 -3.97 2.39
C ASP A 53 11.41 -2.50 2.29
N VAL A 54 10.36 -2.24 1.52
CA VAL A 54 9.80 -0.89 1.31
C VAL A 54 9.15 -0.36 2.59
N HIS A 55 8.63 -1.24 3.45
CA HIS A 55 7.83 -0.88 4.63
C HIS A 55 8.57 -1.05 5.96
N HIS A 56 9.87 -1.36 5.94
CA HIS A 56 10.66 -1.64 7.14
C HIS A 56 10.17 -2.83 7.99
N MET A 57 9.27 -3.67 7.48
CA MET A 57 8.73 -4.86 8.14
C MET A 57 9.82 -5.86 8.55
N ARG A 58 10.86 -6.02 7.72
CA ARG A 58 12.02 -6.89 8.01
C ARG A 58 12.77 -6.39 9.23
N LYS A 59 13.02 -5.08 9.32
CA LYS A 59 13.76 -4.50 10.45
C LYS A 59 12.95 -4.65 11.73
N GLU A 60 11.65 -4.37 11.67
CA GLU A 60 10.74 -4.55 12.81
C GLU A 60 10.74 -6.01 13.29
N TYR A 61 10.53 -6.96 12.37
CA TYR A 61 10.51 -8.39 12.71
C TYR A 61 11.83 -8.90 13.31
N LEU A 62 12.98 -8.55 12.71
CA LEU A 62 14.29 -8.95 13.24
C LEU A 62 14.58 -8.28 14.59
N THR A 63 14.14 -7.04 14.79
CA THR A 63 14.27 -6.34 16.07
C THR A 63 13.42 -7.02 17.14
N THR A 64 12.18 -7.41 16.83
CA THR A 64 11.30 -8.13 17.76
C THR A 64 11.86 -9.50 18.14
N LEU A 65 12.37 -10.28 17.18
CA LEU A 65 13.03 -11.55 17.45
C LEU A 65 14.29 -11.36 18.32
N GLY A 66 15.13 -10.37 18.00
CA GLY A 66 16.33 -10.05 18.76
C GLY A 66 16.03 -9.61 20.19
N LEU A 67 15.01 -8.77 20.41
CA LEU A 67 14.55 -8.38 21.74
C LEU A 67 13.99 -9.58 22.51
N GLY A 68 13.16 -10.41 21.88
CA GLY A 68 12.63 -11.62 22.50
C GLY A 68 13.73 -12.56 22.99
N LEU A 69 14.76 -12.78 22.15
CA LEU A 69 15.94 -13.57 22.54
C LEU A 69 16.69 -12.91 23.71
N THR A 70 16.92 -11.60 23.63
CA THR A 70 17.65 -10.85 24.67
C THR A 70 16.95 -10.95 26.03
N PHE A 71 15.65 -10.66 26.11
CA PHE A 71 14.90 -10.72 27.37
C PHE A 71 14.73 -12.15 27.91
N THR A 72 14.64 -13.16 27.03
CA THR A 72 14.65 -14.57 27.43
C THR A 72 16.01 -14.97 28.04
N THR A 73 17.12 -14.52 27.44
CA THR A 73 18.45 -14.78 28.02
C THR A 73 18.65 -14.08 29.37
N LEU A 74 18.16 -12.85 29.52
CA LEU A 74 18.19 -12.13 30.80
C LEU A 74 17.36 -12.83 31.88
N GLN A 75 16.20 -13.37 31.52
CA GLN A 75 15.39 -14.18 32.44
C GLN A 75 16.17 -15.41 32.95
N ILE A 76 16.91 -16.11 32.08
CA ILE A 76 17.72 -17.27 32.48
C ILE A 76 18.86 -16.83 33.39
N ILE A 77 19.62 -15.81 33.01
CA ILE A 77 20.72 -15.30 33.83
C ILE A 77 20.18 -14.91 35.21
N SER A 78 19.03 -14.24 35.25
CA SER A 78 18.36 -13.85 36.50
C SER A 78 17.84 -15.04 37.31
N SER A 79 17.50 -16.17 36.68
CA SER A 79 17.01 -17.36 37.39
C SER A 79 18.14 -18.29 37.86
N THR A 80 19.32 -18.22 37.23
CA THR A 80 20.48 -19.04 37.62
C THR A 80 21.43 -18.32 38.57
N THR A 81 21.38 -16.99 38.63
CA THR A 81 22.32 -16.19 39.43
C THR A 81 21.76 -15.90 40.81
N SER A 82 22.24 -16.62 41.82
CA SER A 82 21.85 -16.45 43.23
C SER A 82 22.17 -15.07 43.80
N TRP A 83 23.14 -14.34 43.23
CA TRP A 83 23.48 -12.98 43.66
C TRP A 83 22.32 -11.99 43.45
N LEU A 84 21.51 -12.15 42.39
CA LEU A 84 20.35 -11.25 42.18
C LEU A 84 19.27 -11.42 43.26
N GLU A 85 19.19 -12.57 43.91
CA GLU A 85 18.24 -12.81 45.00
C GLU A 85 18.53 -11.93 46.24
N PHE A 86 19.74 -11.39 46.35
CA PHE A 86 20.16 -10.56 47.47
C PHE A 86 19.77 -9.09 47.32
N THR A 87 19.52 -8.62 46.10
CA THR A 87 19.35 -7.19 45.80
C THR A 87 17.92 -6.69 45.92
N ASP A 88 16.90 -7.49 45.61
CA ASP A 88 15.49 -7.08 45.76
C ASP A 88 14.53 -8.28 45.75
N PRO A 89 13.72 -8.52 46.81
CA PRO A 89 12.75 -9.61 46.84
C PRO A 89 11.60 -9.44 45.84
N TYR A 90 11.38 -8.24 45.28
CA TYR A 90 10.27 -7.97 44.35
C TYR A 90 10.62 -8.26 42.89
N LEU A 91 11.90 -8.36 42.54
CA LEU A 91 12.37 -8.63 41.17
C LEU A 91 12.36 -10.14 40.88
N THR A 92 11.17 -10.69 40.59
CA THR A 92 11.07 -12.07 40.10
C THR A 92 11.74 -12.21 38.73
N PRO A 93 12.33 -13.37 38.36
CA PRO A 93 12.91 -13.59 37.03
C PRO A 93 11.96 -13.27 35.86
N ASN A 94 10.64 -13.44 36.08
CA ASN A 94 9.59 -13.12 35.11
C ASN A 94 9.47 -11.61 34.82
N PHE A 95 10.04 -10.75 35.65
CA PHE A 95 10.12 -9.31 35.41
C PHE A 95 10.74 -8.99 34.05
N TRP A 96 11.81 -9.70 33.66
CA TRP A 96 12.46 -9.49 32.37
C TRP A 96 11.57 -9.81 31.18
N LEU A 97 10.71 -10.83 31.29
CA LEU A 97 9.72 -11.13 30.26
C LEU A 97 8.65 -10.04 30.17
N LEU A 98 8.19 -9.51 31.31
CA LEU A 98 7.22 -8.41 31.34
C LEU A 98 7.79 -7.15 30.68
N VAL A 99 9.02 -6.77 31.04
CA VAL A 99 9.73 -5.63 30.43
C VAL A 99 9.91 -5.86 28.93
N GLY A 100 10.28 -7.08 28.53
CA GLY A 100 10.42 -7.45 27.13
C GLY A 100 9.12 -7.34 26.35
N LEU A 101 8.02 -7.84 26.91
CA LEU A 101 6.69 -7.75 26.31
C LEU A 101 6.25 -6.29 26.12
N ILE A 102 6.44 -5.45 27.14
CA ILE A 102 6.11 -4.01 27.07
C ILE A 102 6.96 -3.33 26.00
N THR A 103 8.27 -3.61 25.99
CA THR A 103 9.22 -3.03 25.02
C THR A 103 8.85 -3.43 23.58
N ILE A 104 8.57 -4.71 23.35
CA ILE A 104 8.11 -5.23 22.05
C ILE A 104 6.79 -4.58 21.65
N HIS A 105 5.83 -4.44 22.56
CA HIS A 105 4.56 -3.79 22.26
C HIS A 105 4.74 -2.32 21.86
N ILE A 106 5.59 -1.57 22.59
CA ILE A 106 5.90 -0.18 22.26
C ILE A 106 6.52 -0.08 20.86
N ILE A 107 7.47 -0.95 20.53
CA ILE A 107 8.22 -0.88 19.26
C ILE A 107 7.40 -1.42 18.08
N SER A 108 6.69 -2.52 18.24
CA SER A 108 5.98 -3.21 17.15
C SER A 108 4.54 -2.71 16.94
N VAL A 109 3.93 -2.08 17.96
CA VAL A 109 2.54 -1.62 17.87
C VAL A 109 2.45 -0.11 18.05
N CYS A 110 2.92 0.43 19.18
CA CYS A 110 2.72 1.84 19.48
C CYS A 110 3.50 2.77 18.54
N TYR A 111 4.77 2.45 18.26
CA TYR A 111 5.62 3.28 17.41
C TYR A 111 5.13 3.35 15.95
N PRO A 112 4.79 2.25 15.25
CA PRO A 112 4.22 2.32 13.91
C PRO A 112 2.89 3.08 13.86
N LEU A 113 2.01 2.88 14.83
CA LEU A 113 0.74 3.62 14.91
C LEU A 113 0.96 5.12 15.10
N PHE A 114 1.87 5.51 16.00
CA PHE A 114 2.23 6.90 16.21
C PHE A 114 2.87 7.50 14.95
N TYR A 115 3.80 6.78 14.32
CA TYR A 115 4.46 7.18 13.09
C TYR A 115 3.46 7.40 11.95
N ILE A 116 2.54 6.45 11.72
CA ILE A 116 1.49 6.55 10.70
C ILE A 116 0.60 7.76 11.00
N ARG A 117 0.17 7.96 12.24
CA ARG A 117 -0.66 9.10 12.62
C ARG A 117 0.04 10.45 12.36
N VAL A 118 1.32 10.56 12.72
CA VAL A 118 2.12 11.76 12.47
C VAL A 118 2.34 11.97 10.97
N LYS A 119 2.64 10.89 10.23
CA LYS A 119 2.84 10.90 8.78
C LYS A 119 1.57 11.34 8.06
N LEU A 120 0.42 10.73 8.35
CA LEU A 120 -0.87 11.09 7.78
C LEU A 120 -1.23 12.56 8.05
N ARG A 121 -0.94 13.06 9.26
CA ARG A 121 -1.18 14.48 9.60
C ARG A 121 -0.28 15.46 8.82
N ARG A 122 0.94 15.04 8.48
CA ARG A 122 1.85 15.83 7.64
C ARG A 122 1.41 15.77 6.18
N GLU A 123 1.10 14.58 5.69
CA GLU A 123 0.65 14.36 4.31
C GLU A 123 -0.68 15.07 4.05
N SER A 124 -1.64 15.06 4.99
CA SER A 124 -2.90 15.79 4.85
C SER A 124 -2.71 17.30 4.71
N ARG A 125 -1.65 17.87 5.32
CA ARG A 125 -1.33 19.30 5.19
C ARG A 125 -0.69 19.61 3.84
N LEU A 126 0.19 18.75 3.33
CA LEU A 126 0.85 18.92 2.04
C LEU A 126 -0.14 18.74 0.87
N VAL A 127 -1.02 17.75 0.97
CA VAL A 127 -2.04 17.43 -0.05
C VAL A 127 -3.05 18.56 -0.26
N ALA A 128 -3.31 19.38 0.76
CA ALA A 128 -4.21 20.52 0.64
C ALA A 128 -3.63 21.64 -0.24
N THR A 129 -2.31 21.83 -0.21
CA THR A 129 -1.63 22.94 -0.91
C THR A 129 -1.23 22.59 -2.35
N GLU A 130 -1.11 21.31 -2.71
CA GLU A 130 -0.52 20.86 -3.99
C GLU A 130 -1.52 20.24 -4.98
N GLN A 131 -2.82 20.54 -4.87
CA GLN A 131 -3.83 20.00 -5.80
C GLN A 131 -3.53 20.32 -7.27
N LEU A 132 -3.12 21.56 -7.55
CA LEU A 132 -2.80 22.04 -8.89
C LEU A 132 -1.58 21.34 -9.52
N GLN A 133 -0.68 20.80 -8.70
CA GLN A 133 0.54 20.16 -9.20
C GLN A 133 0.29 18.72 -9.66
N PHE A 134 -0.75 18.05 -9.13
CA PHE A 134 -1.06 16.68 -9.53
C PHE A 134 -1.56 16.62 -10.97
N ASP A 135 -2.48 17.53 -11.33
CA ASP A 135 -3.00 17.63 -12.69
C ASP A 135 -1.87 17.92 -13.69
N GLN A 136 -0.93 18.80 -13.33
CA GLN A 136 0.25 19.08 -14.14
C GLN A 136 1.11 17.82 -14.38
N ILE A 137 1.27 16.97 -13.38
CA ILE A 137 2.01 15.70 -13.52
C ILE A 137 1.29 14.74 -14.44
N LEU A 138 -0.04 14.60 -14.32
CA LEU A 138 -0.81 13.73 -15.18
C LEU A 138 -0.85 14.24 -16.63
N GLN A 139 -0.92 15.55 -16.84
CA GLN A 139 -0.95 16.18 -18.16
C GLN A 139 0.41 16.18 -18.86
N THR A 140 1.52 16.26 -18.12
CA THR A 140 2.87 16.29 -18.72
C THR A 140 3.39 14.87 -18.98
N PRO A 141 3.56 14.42 -20.24
CA PRO A 141 3.88 13.02 -20.55
C PRO A 141 5.15 12.51 -19.85
N PHE A 142 6.18 13.34 -19.77
CA PHE A 142 7.43 12.98 -19.11
C PHE A 142 7.27 12.78 -17.59
N LEU A 143 6.53 13.68 -16.92
CA LEU A 143 6.28 13.57 -15.48
C LEU A 143 5.35 12.39 -15.17
N PHE A 144 4.38 12.14 -16.05
CA PHE A 144 3.49 11.00 -15.91
C PHE A 144 4.21 9.66 -16.09
N GLU A 145 5.16 9.56 -17.03
CA GLU A 145 6.04 8.39 -17.15
C GLU A 145 6.91 8.16 -15.91
N GLU A 146 7.46 9.22 -15.33
CA GLU A 146 8.18 9.13 -14.05
C GLU A 146 7.26 8.62 -12.93
N PHE A 147 6.04 9.15 -12.87
CA PHE A 147 5.02 8.75 -11.91
C PHE A 147 4.56 7.30 -12.10
N LYS A 148 4.37 6.82 -13.35
CA LYS A 148 4.05 5.42 -13.66
C LYS A 148 5.12 4.45 -13.19
N ARG A 149 6.39 4.81 -13.33
CA ARG A 149 7.50 3.99 -12.79
C ARG A 149 7.47 3.94 -11.28
N PHE A 150 7.18 5.07 -10.64
CA PHE A 150 7.01 5.12 -9.20
C PHE A 150 5.85 4.23 -8.72
N THR A 151 4.68 4.28 -9.38
CA THR A 151 3.54 3.42 -9.03
C THR A 151 3.81 1.94 -9.32
N ALA A 152 4.63 1.62 -10.33
CA ALA A 152 5.09 0.25 -10.57
C ALA A 152 5.93 -0.30 -9.42
N ASP A 153 6.83 0.52 -8.85
CA ASP A 153 7.61 0.15 -7.66
C ASP A 153 6.72 -0.03 -6.40
N GLN A 154 5.51 0.55 -6.40
CA GLN A 154 4.51 0.42 -5.34
C GLN A 154 3.43 -0.64 -5.64
N PHE A 155 3.53 -1.39 -6.74
CA PHE A 155 2.50 -2.34 -7.19
C PHE A 155 1.12 -1.71 -7.44
N THR A 156 1.06 -0.42 -7.74
CA THR A 156 -0.17 0.35 -8.03
C THR A 156 -0.20 0.93 -9.46
N VAL A 157 0.62 0.37 -10.37
CA VAL A 157 0.73 0.87 -11.76
C VAL A 157 -0.53 0.66 -12.58
N ASN A 158 -1.33 -0.35 -12.26
CA ASN A 158 -2.63 -0.63 -12.87
C ASN A 158 -3.54 0.60 -12.85
N TYR A 159 -3.60 1.35 -11.74
CA TYR A 159 -4.38 2.59 -11.65
C TYR A 159 -3.90 3.66 -12.64
N ALA A 160 -2.58 3.85 -12.77
CA ALA A 160 -2.02 4.85 -13.68
C ALA A 160 -2.21 4.44 -15.15
N LEU A 161 -2.07 3.15 -15.48
CA LEU A 161 -2.31 2.63 -16.83
C LEU A 161 -3.79 2.70 -17.22
N PHE A 162 -4.71 2.39 -16.29
CA PHE A 162 -6.14 2.56 -16.51
C PHE A 162 -6.47 4.02 -16.79
N TYR A 163 -5.96 4.94 -15.96
CA TYR A 163 -6.17 6.38 -16.14
C TYR A 163 -5.67 6.86 -17.51
N GLU A 164 -4.47 6.44 -17.90
CA GLU A 164 -3.87 6.76 -19.20
C GLU A 164 -4.77 6.32 -20.36
N ARG A 165 -5.18 5.05 -20.39
CA ARG A 165 -5.95 4.51 -21.51
C ARG A 165 -7.33 5.16 -21.63
N CYS A 166 -8.02 5.38 -20.53
CA CYS A 166 -9.30 6.08 -20.52
C CYS A 166 -9.17 7.53 -21.01
N ARG A 167 -8.15 8.26 -20.53
CA ARG A 167 -7.88 9.63 -20.96
C ARG A 167 -7.53 9.70 -22.44
N ASP A 168 -6.66 8.82 -22.91
CA ASP A 168 -6.22 8.79 -24.30
C ASP A 168 -7.41 8.48 -25.23
N LEU A 169 -8.31 7.58 -24.83
CA LEU A 169 -9.56 7.30 -25.53
C LEU A 169 -10.48 8.54 -25.60
N GLN A 170 -10.64 9.28 -24.50
CA GLN A 170 -11.42 10.53 -24.46
C GLN A 170 -10.81 11.62 -25.34
N ILE A 171 -9.48 11.71 -25.44
CA ILE A 171 -8.81 12.67 -26.32
C ILE A 171 -9.05 12.29 -27.79
N LEU A 172 -8.95 11.01 -28.12
CA LEU A 172 -9.18 10.52 -29.48
C LEU A 172 -10.62 10.71 -29.93
N SER A 173 -11.60 10.48 -29.03
CA SER A 173 -13.02 10.68 -29.35
C SER A 173 -13.32 12.15 -29.68
N ARG A 174 -12.81 13.09 -28.86
CA ARG A 174 -13.01 14.54 -29.10
C ARG A 174 -12.42 15.00 -30.42
N ARG A 175 -11.21 14.54 -30.76
CA ARG A 175 -10.58 14.87 -32.05
C ARG A 175 -11.41 14.36 -33.24
N LEU A 176 -12.10 13.23 -33.10
CA LEU A 176 -12.99 12.71 -34.14
C LEU A 176 -14.26 13.57 -34.28
N GLU A 177 -14.85 13.98 -33.16
CA GLU A 177 -15.99 14.91 -33.13
C GLU A 177 -15.64 16.22 -33.84
N ASP A 178 -14.49 16.81 -33.51
CA ASP A 178 -13.99 18.04 -34.13
C ASP A 178 -13.81 17.87 -35.65
N SER A 179 -13.16 16.79 -36.09
CA SER A 179 -12.93 16.53 -37.52
C SER A 179 -14.23 16.31 -38.32
N THR A 180 -15.24 15.71 -37.68
CA THR A 180 -16.56 15.49 -38.29
C THR A 180 -17.33 16.80 -38.41
N SER A 181 -17.17 17.69 -37.41
CA SER A 181 -17.78 19.02 -37.43
C SER A 181 -17.20 19.90 -38.55
N GLU A 182 -15.88 19.91 -38.72
CA GLU A 182 -15.22 20.66 -39.80
C GLU A 182 -15.63 20.16 -41.19
N ALA A 183 -15.72 18.85 -41.39
CA ALA A 183 -16.18 18.27 -42.64
C ALA A 183 -17.62 18.66 -42.99
N LYS A 184 -18.52 18.67 -42.00
CA LYS A 184 -19.92 19.10 -42.19
C LYS A 184 -20.02 20.61 -42.44
N VAL A 185 -19.21 21.44 -41.77
CA VAL A 185 -19.18 22.90 -42.00
C VAL A 185 -18.64 23.23 -43.39
N ALA A 186 -17.65 22.49 -43.88
CA ALA A 186 -17.13 22.65 -45.24
C ALA A 186 -18.16 22.28 -46.32
N GLU A 187 -19.11 21.39 -46.01
CA GLU A 187 -20.19 20.99 -46.93
C GLU A 187 -21.39 21.98 -46.92
N PHE A 188 -21.56 22.79 -45.86
CA PHE A 188 -22.76 23.62 -45.65
C PHE A 188 -22.61 25.14 -45.84
N ILE A 189 -21.43 25.66 -46.20
CA ILE A 189 -21.24 27.11 -46.40
C ILE A 189 -21.08 27.47 -47.89
N PRO A 190 -22.09 28.10 -48.54
CA PRO A 190 -21.85 29.07 -49.60
C PRO A 190 -21.26 30.34 -48.95
N ILE A 191 -20.10 30.75 -49.45
CA ILE A 191 -19.29 31.86 -48.94
C ILE A 191 -20.12 33.14 -48.79
N SER A 192 -20.36 33.57 -47.54
CA SER A 192 -20.66 34.97 -47.20
C SER A 192 -19.65 35.41 -46.14
N LYS A 193 -18.78 36.36 -46.54
CA LYS A 193 -17.70 36.91 -45.72
C LYS A 193 -18.26 38.03 -44.85
N ASP A 194 -18.28 37.82 -43.54
CA ASP A 194 -17.89 38.83 -42.53
C ASP A 194 -18.21 38.30 -41.13
N SER A 195 -17.19 38.17 -40.28
CA SER A 195 -17.19 38.65 -38.88
C SER A 195 -16.10 37.96 -38.05
N THR A 196 -15.26 38.80 -37.48
CA THR A 196 -14.24 38.53 -36.46
C THR A 196 -14.86 38.45 -35.07
N LEU A 197 -14.50 37.44 -34.24
CA LEU A 197 -14.57 37.57 -32.78
C LEU A 197 -13.77 36.49 -32.03
N GLU A 198 -13.45 36.84 -30.79
CA GLU A 198 -12.31 36.46 -29.96
C GLU A 198 -12.54 35.17 -29.15
N LEU A 199 -11.45 34.42 -28.89
CA LEU A 199 -11.43 33.24 -28.03
C LEU A 199 -11.30 33.62 -26.56
N ASN A 200 -12.16 33.04 -25.71
CA ASN A 200 -12.03 33.07 -24.26
C ASN A 200 -11.92 31.62 -23.73
N GLU A 201 -10.92 31.38 -22.89
CA GLU A 201 -10.47 30.05 -22.47
C GLU A 201 -10.93 29.80 -21.02
N THR A 202 -11.91 28.92 -20.82
CA THR A 202 -12.31 28.40 -19.50
C THR A 202 -12.43 26.88 -19.53
N ALA A 203 -11.98 26.24 -18.45
CA ALA A 203 -11.92 24.79 -18.30
C ALA A 203 -13.30 24.14 -18.50
N ILE A 204 -13.37 23.34 -19.57
CA ILE A 204 -14.55 22.69 -20.09
C ILE A 204 -14.91 21.46 -19.24
N VAL A 205 -16.01 21.56 -18.49
CA VAL A 205 -16.88 20.42 -18.17
C VAL A 205 -18.06 20.56 -19.14
N VAL A 206 -17.99 19.90 -20.29
CA VAL A 206 -19.04 19.91 -21.31
C VAL A 206 -19.91 18.69 -21.09
N ASP A 207 -21.18 18.95 -20.76
CA ASP A 207 -22.27 17.98 -20.90
C ASP A 207 -22.42 17.68 -22.40
N LEU A 208 -22.14 16.43 -22.78
CA LEU A 208 -22.35 15.95 -24.15
C LEU A 208 -23.84 15.71 -24.37
N ASP A 209 -24.37 16.30 -25.46
CA ASP A 209 -25.75 16.16 -25.90
C ASP A 209 -26.07 14.68 -26.20
N PRO A 210 -27.10 14.07 -25.61
CA PRO A 210 -27.39 12.63 -25.72
C PRO A 210 -27.71 12.15 -27.15
N GLU A 211 -28.05 13.06 -28.07
CA GLU A 211 -28.39 12.73 -29.47
C GLU A 211 -27.18 12.44 -30.38
N ILE A 212 -25.95 12.81 -29.98
CA ILE A 212 -24.72 12.54 -30.78
C ILE A 212 -24.18 11.11 -30.53
N SER A 213 -24.79 10.37 -29.59
CA SER A 213 -24.37 9.03 -29.18
C SER A 213 -24.47 7.93 -30.26
N GLU A 214 -24.94 8.21 -31.48
CA GLU A 214 -25.32 7.17 -32.44
C GLU A 214 -24.20 6.65 -33.35
N LYS A 215 -22.97 7.20 -33.32
CA LYS A 215 -21.83 6.58 -34.04
C LYS A 215 -20.55 6.54 -33.21
N VAL A 216 -20.53 5.63 -32.24
CA VAL A 216 -19.26 5.14 -31.68
C VAL A 216 -18.57 4.28 -32.73
N GLU A 217 -17.38 4.68 -33.17
CA GLU A 217 -16.59 3.93 -34.15
C GLU A 217 -16.27 2.50 -33.64
N PRO A 218 -16.26 1.47 -34.50
CA PRO A 218 -16.03 0.08 -34.09
C PRO A 218 -14.72 -0.14 -33.33
N TRP A 219 -13.68 0.62 -33.66
CA TRP A 219 -12.39 0.53 -32.98
C TRP A 219 -12.46 1.04 -31.54
N MET A 220 -13.29 2.06 -31.26
CA MET A 220 -13.51 2.61 -29.91
C MET A 220 -14.26 1.60 -29.05
N ILE A 221 -15.25 0.92 -29.63
CA ILE A 221 -15.95 -0.18 -28.96
C ILE A 221 -14.97 -1.28 -28.55
N ASN A 222 -14.05 -1.65 -29.45
CA ASN A 222 -13.03 -2.64 -29.15
C ASN A 222 -12.08 -2.18 -28.05
N GLU A 223 -11.67 -0.91 -28.03
CA GLU A 223 -10.81 -0.38 -26.98
C GLU A 223 -11.54 -0.32 -25.62
N LEU A 224 -12.80 0.13 -25.57
CA LEU A 224 -13.62 0.10 -24.36
C LEU A 224 -13.72 -1.33 -23.79
N LYS A 225 -14.03 -2.31 -24.65
CA LYS A 225 -14.06 -3.73 -24.25
C LYS A 225 -12.68 -4.23 -23.80
N GLY A 226 -11.61 -3.74 -24.42
CA GLY A 226 -10.23 -4.03 -24.04
C GLY A 226 -9.89 -3.51 -22.64
N ILE A 227 -10.28 -2.26 -22.33
CA ILE A 227 -10.10 -1.65 -21.00
C ILE A 227 -10.87 -2.46 -19.95
N TYR A 228 -12.13 -2.82 -20.21
CA TYR A 228 -12.92 -3.66 -19.31
C TYR A 228 -12.18 -4.97 -18.95
N LYS A 229 -11.78 -5.73 -19.97
CA LYS A 229 -11.12 -7.03 -19.79
C LYS A 229 -9.76 -6.91 -19.07
N ALA A 230 -9.03 -5.83 -19.32
CA ALA A 230 -7.70 -5.64 -18.78
C ALA A 230 -7.70 -5.16 -17.31
N PHE A 231 -8.69 -4.35 -16.90
CA PHE A 231 -8.67 -3.65 -15.61
C PHE A 231 -9.89 -3.89 -14.71
N ILE A 232 -11.06 -4.22 -15.26
CA ILE A 232 -12.33 -4.26 -14.49
C ILE A 232 -12.82 -5.69 -14.25
N ASP A 233 -12.56 -6.59 -15.19
CA ASP A 233 -12.95 -8.01 -15.11
C ASP A 233 -12.47 -8.65 -13.80
N GLN A 234 -13.22 -9.63 -13.27
CA GLN A 234 -12.86 -10.32 -12.03
C GLN A 234 -11.52 -11.04 -12.16
N ASP A 235 -11.25 -11.58 -13.35
CA ASP A 235 -10.05 -12.32 -13.71
C ASP A 235 -9.01 -11.45 -14.44
N ALA A 236 -9.20 -10.12 -14.43
CA ALA A 236 -8.26 -9.19 -15.05
C ALA A 236 -6.88 -9.26 -14.39
N TYR A 237 -5.83 -9.45 -15.21
CA TYR A 237 -4.44 -9.46 -14.71
C TYR A 237 -4.02 -8.12 -14.09
N MET A 238 -4.56 -7.00 -14.58
CA MET A 238 -4.33 -5.65 -14.03
C MET A 238 -5.57 -5.11 -13.33
N ARG A 239 -6.34 -5.98 -12.66
CA ARG A 239 -7.56 -5.59 -11.95
C ARG A 239 -7.31 -4.38 -11.05
N ILE A 240 -8.15 -3.35 -11.17
CA ILE A 240 -8.18 -2.22 -10.25
C ILE A 240 -9.26 -2.43 -9.19
N GLU A 241 -9.00 -1.95 -7.97
CA GLU A 241 -10.00 -1.98 -6.90
C GLU A 241 -10.83 -0.69 -6.98
N LEU A 242 -12.11 -0.84 -7.35
CA LEU A 242 -13.10 0.22 -7.40
C LEU A 242 -14.17 -0.03 -6.34
N ASN A 243 -15.01 0.99 -6.10
CA ASN A 243 -16.24 0.80 -5.36
C ASN A 243 -17.05 -0.35 -5.97
N LYS A 244 -17.51 -1.28 -5.14
CA LYS A 244 -18.25 -2.47 -5.60
C LYS A 244 -19.48 -2.10 -6.44
N ASN A 245 -20.22 -1.07 -6.05
CA ASN A 245 -21.41 -0.63 -6.78
C ASN A 245 -21.04 -0.13 -8.18
N LEU A 246 -19.93 0.61 -8.30
CA LEU A 246 -19.44 1.11 -9.57
C LEU A 246 -18.93 -0.02 -10.47
N GLN A 247 -18.22 -0.98 -9.90
CA GLN A 247 -17.76 -2.16 -10.63
C GLN A 247 -18.93 -3.00 -11.15
N ASP A 248 -19.97 -3.20 -10.33
CA ASP A 248 -21.19 -3.92 -10.69
C ASP A 248 -21.99 -3.15 -11.76
N GLU A 249 -22.03 -1.82 -11.68
CA GLU A 249 -22.65 -0.97 -12.71
C GLU A 249 -21.94 -1.10 -14.06
N ILE A 250 -20.60 -0.98 -14.09
CA ILE A 250 -19.82 -1.13 -15.31
C ILE A 250 -19.97 -2.53 -15.88
N ARG A 251 -20.00 -3.57 -15.03
CA ARG A 251 -20.28 -4.95 -15.47
C ARG A 251 -21.64 -5.08 -16.13
N ARG A 252 -22.69 -4.56 -15.51
CA ARG A 252 -24.05 -4.60 -16.07
C ARG A 252 -24.11 -3.90 -17.43
N LYS A 253 -23.50 -2.71 -17.56
CA LYS A 253 -23.41 -1.98 -18.84
C LYS A 253 -22.68 -2.81 -19.90
N TYR A 254 -21.60 -3.50 -19.51
CA TYR A 254 -20.84 -4.39 -20.39
C TYR A 254 -21.68 -5.59 -20.88
N GLU A 255 -22.38 -6.27 -19.98
CA GLU A 255 -23.22 -7.44 -20.29
C GLU A 255 -24.42 -7.07 -21.19
N ASN A 256 -25.03 -5.92 -20.94
CA ASN A 256 -26.15 -5.41 -21.75
C ASN A 256 -25.71 -4.86 -23.12
N SER A 257 -24.40 -4.80 -23.41
CA SER A 257 -23.86 -4.18 -24.63
C SER A 257 -24.23 -2.70 -24.82
N GLU A 258 -24.55 -1.98 -23.74
CA GLU A 258 -24.93 -0.56 -23.76
C GLU A 258 -23.70 0.36 -23.90
N ILE A 259 -22.90 0.19 -24.96
CA ILE A 259 -21.57 0.82 -25.07
C ILE A 259 -21.67 2.33 -25.18
N SER A 260 -21.11 3.04 -24.20
CA SER A 260 -21.01 4.49 -24.20
C SER A 260 -19.62 4.95 -23.78
N LEU A 261 -19.18 6.09 -24.33
CA LEU A 261 -17.88 6.67 -24.01
C LEU A 261 -17.76 7.07 -22.53
N SER A 262 -18.88 7.40 -21.89
CA SER A 262 -18.96 7.83 -20.49
C SER A 262 -18.93 6.67 -19.48
N TRP A 263 -18.82 5.42 -19.94
CA TRP A 263 -18.77 4.23 -19.08
C TRP A 263 -17.77 4.32 -17.94
N TYR A 264 -16.64 4.97 -18.20
CA TYR A 264 -15.53 5.02 -17.27
C TYR A 264 -15.38 6.37 -16.57
N ASP A 265 -16.29 7.34 -16.75
CA ASP A 265 -16.10 8.68 -16.17
C ASP A 265 -16.09 8.67 -14.63
N ASP A 266 -16.97 7.88 -14.01
CA ASP A 266 -17.00 7.71 -12.57
C ASP A 266 -15.79 6.88 -12.08
N ALA A 267 -15.41 5.84 -12.82
CA ALA A 267 -14.23 5.02 -12.49
C ALA A 267 -12.94 5.83 -12.62
N LEU A 268 -12.84 6.69 -13.63
CA LEU A 268 -11.70 7.57 -13.87
C LEU A 268 -11.59 8.59 -12.73
N ARG A 269 -12.72 9.15 -12.28
CA ARG A 269 -12.77 10.03 -11.10
C ARG A 269 -12.31 9.31 -9.83
N GLU A 270 -12.79 8.09 -9.59
CA GLU A 270 -12.36 7.28 -8.44
C GLU A 270 -10.87 6.96 -8.50
N VAL A 271 -10.36 6.48 -9.65
CA VAL A 271 -8.94 6.17 -9.86
C VAL A 271 -8.07 7.42 -9.72
N TYR A 272 -8.50 8.56 -10.25
CA TYR A 272 -7.83 9.83 -10.06
C TYR A 272 -7.71 10.16 -8.56
N HIS A 273 -8.79 10.00 -7.79
CA HIS A 273 -8.75 10.19 -6.34
C HIS A 273 -7.83 9.21 -5.61
N LEU A 274 -7.81 7.94 -6.03
CA LEU A 274 -6.92 6.91 -5.47
C LEU A 274 -5.45 7.22 -5.74
N LEU A 275 -5.10 7.57 -6.98
CA LEU A 275 -3.74 8.00 -7.34
C LEU A 275 -3.32 9.24 -6.56
N ARG A 276 -4.23 10.22 -6.45
CA ARG A 276 -3.97 11.50 -5.78
C ARG A 276 -3.82 11.37 -4.27
N LYS A 277 -4.65 10.56 -3.61
CA LYS A 277 -4.58 10.37 -2.14
C LYS A 277 -3.55 9.33 -1.73
N GLY A 278 -3.34 8.29 -2.54
CA GLY A 278 -2.47 7.16 -2.21
C GLY A 278 -1.04 7.33 -2.72
N SER A 279 -0.88 7.35 -4.05
CA SER A 279 0.45 7.26 -4.68
C SER A 279 1.17 8.61 -4.78
N TYR A 280 0.43 9.68 -5.04
CA TYR A 280 0.99 11.01 -5.29
C TYR A 280 1.78 11.61 -4.11
N PRO A 281 1.31 11.59 -2.85
CA PRO A 281 2.06 12.17 -1.73
C PRO A 281 3.39 11.44 -1.50
N GLN A 282 3.39 10.12 -1.72
CA GLN A 282 4.58 9.29 -1.61
C GLN A 282 5.58 9.58 -2.74
N TYR A 283 5.08 9.78 -3.95
CA TYR A 283 5.88 10.20 -5.10
C TYR A 283 6.59 11.53 -4.81
N LEU A 284 5.86 12.53 -4.32
CA LEU A 284 6.45 13.81 -3.95
C LEU A 284 7.49 13.67 -2.83
N GLY A 285 7.18 12.91 -1.78
CA GLY A 285 8.13 12.62 -0.71
C GLY A 285 9.41 11.94 -1.23
N CYS A 286 9.29 11.07 -2.23
CA CYS A 286 10.41 10.42 -2.90
C CYS A 286 11.25 11.42 -3.71
N ARG A 287 10.57 12.29 -4.48
CA ARG A 287 11.19 13.31 -5.34
C ARG A 287 11.93 14.37 -4.53
N LEU A 288 11.32 14.87 -3.46
CA LEU A 288 11.93 15.86 -2.56
C LEU A 288 13.15 15.33 -1.81
N ARG A 289 13.18 14.03 -1.49
CA ARG A 289 14.31 13.41 -0.79
C ARG A 289 15.56 13.22 -1.64
N THR A 290 15.51 13.53 -2.95
CA THR A 290 16.62 13.66 -3.93
C THR A 290 17.69 12.56 -4.03
N ARG A 291 17.74 11.56 -3.15
CA ARG A 291 18.82 10.57 -3.06
C ARG A 291 18.41 9.11 -3.23
N SER A 292 17.11 8.79 -3.22
CA SER A 292 16.69 7.38 -3.09
C SER A 292 15.50 6.96 -3.94
N CYS A 293 15.02 7.77 -4.90
CA CYS A 293 13.94 7.33 -5.76
C CYS A 293 14.47 6.32 -6.79
N PRO A 294 14.04 5.03 -6.74
CA PRO A 294 14.66 3.94 -7.52
C PRO A 294 14.59 4.17 -9.03
N SER A 295 13.59 4.93 -9.49
CA SER A 295 13.33 5.26 -10.89
C SER A 295 14.47 6.06 -11.54
N SER A 296 15.17 6.91 -10.80
CA SER A 296 16.21 7.80 -11.35
C SER A 296 17.52 7.08 -11.68
N THR A 297 17.87 6.03 -10.93
CA THR A 297 19.20 5.42 -11.00
C THR A 297 19.35 4.46 -12.17
N ARG A 298 18.24 3.90 -12.69
CA ARG A 298 18.27 2.94 -13.81
C ARG A 298 18.53 3.61 -15.17
N LEU A 299 18.05 4.84 -15.37
CA LEU A 299 18.29 5.59 -16.62
C LEU A 299 19.74 6.04 -16.77
N LYS A 300 20.40 6.46 -15.69
CA LYS A 300 21.81 6.86 -15.76
C LYS A 300 22.78 5.69 -16.04
N ARG A 301 22.37 4.45 -15.77
CA ARG A 301 23.22 3.27 -15.98
C ARG A 301 23.21 2.74 -17.41
N LYS A 302 22.12 2.95 -18.18
CA LYS A 302 22.08 2.56 -19.60
C LYS A 302 22.97 3.43 -20.47
N ASN A 303 23.03 4.75 -20.23
CA ASN A 303 23.87 5.65 -21.02
C ASN A 303 25.39 5.50 -20.80
N LYS A 304 25.83 4.59 -19.92
CA LYS A 304 27.27 4.33 -19.67
C LYS A 304 27.79 3.07 -20.36
N PHE A 305 26.93 2.28 -21.02
CA PHE A 305 27.32 1.06 -21.72
C PHE A 305 27.24 1.18 -23.25
N ASP A 306 26.77 2.31 -23.79
CA ASP A 306 26.72 2.59 -25.24
C ASP A 306 27.84 3.54 -25.70
N LYS A 307 29.01 3.51 -25.05
CA LYS A 307 30.25 4.16 -25.47
C LYS A 307 31.41 3.20 -25.29
#